data_AF-A0A950I1K5-F1
#
_entry.id   AF-A0A950I1K5-F1
#
_cell.length_a   1.000
_cell.length_b   1.000
_cell.length_c   1.000
_cell.angle_alpha   90.00
_cell.angle_beta   90.00
_cell.angle_gamma   90.00
#
_symmetry.space_group_name_H-M   'P 1'
#
loop_
_entity.id
_entity.type
_entity.pdbx_description
1 polymer ?
#
loop_
_entity_poly.entity_id
_entity_poly.type
_entity_poly.pdbx_seq_one_letter_code
_entity_poly.pdbx_strand_id
1 'polypeptide(L)'
;NVAPRLADVEFSEAMALDYHAQLMRQVVLMICAGIVHGDLSEYNILVDAHGPVIIDLPQAVDAAGNNQAGPMLEHDVDTVSAYFGRFAPQLAGAQYGKEIWGLYEKGLLKPDTPLTGHIEQDMRQADVGAVMQAIQLAEKEEAERQRRIALASAP
;
A
#
# COMPACT_ATOMS: atom_id res chain seq x y z
N ASN A 1 -25.03 6.05 22.64
CA ASN A 1 -23.97 6.94 22.14
C ASN A 1 -23.38 6.34 20.89
N VAL A 2 -23.10 7.18 19.89
CA VAL A 2 -22.38 6.78 18.67
C VAL A 2 -20.90 6.61 19.05
N ALA A 3 -20.24 5.59 18.50
CA ALA A 3 -18.81 5.39 18.69
C ALA A 3 -18.03 6.60 18.11
N PRO A 4 -17.09 7.21 18.85
CA PRO A 4 -16.28 8.30 18.34
C PRO A 4 -15.40 7.85 17.18
N ARG A 5 -15.03 8.77 16.29
CA ARG A 5 -13.99 8.52 15.28
C ARG A 5 -12.63 8.51 15.96
N LEU A 6 -11.67 7.79 15.37
CA LEU A 6 -10.28 7.78 15.84
C LEU A 6 -9.71 9.21 15.94
N ALA A 7 -10.06 10.07 14.97
CA ALA A 7 -9.67 11.48 14.94
C ALA A 7 -10.07 12.28 16.19
N ASP A 8 -11.15 11.87 16.87
CA ASP A 8 -11.73 12.55 18.03
C ASP A 8 -11.24 11.97 19.38
N VAL A 9 -10.29 11.04 19.35
CA VAL A 9 -9.78 10.34 20.53
C VAL A 9 -8.44 10.93 20.97
N GLU A 10 -8.27 11.13 22.27
CA GLU A 10 -6.99 11.50 22.86
C GLU A 10 -6.13 10.25 23.11
N PHE A 11 -4.85 10.32 22.72
CA PHE A 11 -3.94 9.17 22.81
C PHE A 11 -2.83 9.39 23.83
N SER A 12 -2.58 8.34 24.62
CA SER A 12 -1.25 8.09 25.19
C SER A 12 -0.40 7.33 24.17
N GLU A 13 0.93 7.36 24.31
CA GLU A 13 1.83 6.58 23.46
C GLU A 13 1.50 5.08 23.49
N ALA A 14 1.25 4.51 24.67
CA ALA A 14 0.90 3.10 24.82
C ALA A 14 -0.41 2.74 24.09
N MET A 15 -1.42 3.61 24.17
CA MET A 15 -2.68 3.40 23.46
C MET A 15 -2.51 3.54 21.94
N ALA A 16 -1.68 4.49 21.49
CA ALA A 16 -1.36 4.66 20.07
C ALA A 16 -0.69 3.40 19.49
N LEU A 17 0.27 2.82 20.21
CA LEU A 17 0.94 1.58 19.80
C LEU A 17 -0.02 0.39 19.73
N ASP A 18 -0.87 0.24 20.75
CA ASP A 18 -1.85 -0.86 20.79
C ASP A 18 -2.88 -0.73 19.65
N TYR A 19 -3.45 0.46 19.45
CA TYR A 19 -4.46 0.70 18.42
C TYR A 19 -3.87 0.58 17.01
N HIS A 20 -2.65 1.07 16.80
CA HIS A 20 -1.93 0.86 15.55
C HIS A 20 -1.77 -0.64 15.25
N ALA A 21 -1.32 -1.43 16.23
CA ALA A 21 -1.15 -2.87 16.05
C ALA A 21 -2.49 -3.59 15.75
N GLN A 22 -3.58 -3.16 16.38
CA GLN A 22 -4.93 -3.67 16.09
C GLN A 22 -5.37 -3.35 14.66
N LEU A 23 -5.10 -2.13 14.17
CA LEU A 23 -5.44 -1.71 12.82
C LEU A 23 -4.58 -2.40 11.77
N MET A 24 -3.28 -2.60 12.01
CA MET A 24 -2.43 -3.37 11.10
C MET A 24 -2.94 -4.81 10.95
N ARG A 25 -3.42 -5.44 12.03
CA ARG A 25 -4.08 -6.75 11.95
C ARG A 25 -5.34 -6.70 11.09
N GLN A 26 -6.17 -5.67 11.21
CA GLN A 26 -7.35 -5.51 10.34
C GLN A 26 -6.97 -5.33 8.88
N VAL A 27 -5.95 -4.52 8.58
CA VAL A 27 -5.44 -4.36 7.21
C VAL A 27 -4.96 -5.70 6.64
N VAL A 28 -4.20 -6.49 7.42
CA VAL A 28 -3.77 -7.84 7.01
C VAL A 28 -4.96 -8.75 6.73
N LEU A 29 -5.99 -8.72 7.58
CA LEU A 29 -7.21 -9.51 7.36
C LEU A 29 -7.94 -9.09 6.08
N MET A 30 -8.03 -7.77 5.82
CA MET A 30 -8.66 -7.23 4.61
C MET A 30 -7.94 -7.68 3.34
N ILE A 31 -6.62 -7.53 3.28
CA ILE A 31 -5.87 -7.96 2.08
C ILE A 31 -5.87 -9.48 1.91
N CYS A 32 -5.84 -10.26 3.00
CA CYS A 32 -6.03 -11.71 2.94
C CYS A 32 -7.43 -12.09 2.42
N ALA A 33 -8.44 -11.24 2.60
CA ALA A 33 -9.76 -11.39 2.00
C ALA A 33 -9.85 -10.82 0.56
N GLY A 34 -8.73 -10.34 0.01
CA GLY A 34 -8.66 -9.78 -1.34
C GLY A 34 -9.08 -8.31 -1.46
N ILE A 35 -9.15 -7.58 -0.34
CA ILE A 35 -9.70 -6.21 -0.29
C ILE A 35 -8.62 -5.23 0.19
N VAL A 36 -8.47 -4.12 -0.54
CA VAL A 36 -7.74 -2.92 -0.10
C VAL A 36 -8.76 -1.81 0.14
N HIS A 37 -8.60 -1.01 1.20
CA HIS A 37 -9.57 0.02 1.55
C HIS A 37 -9.59 1.17 0.53
N GLY A 38 -8.42 1.66 0.13
CA GLY A 38 -8.25 2.66 -0.93
C GLY A 38 -8.44 4.13 -0.52
N ASP A 39 -8.75 4.39 0.76
CA ASP A 39 -8.93 5.74 1.32
C ASP A 39 -8.89 5.70 2.87
N LEU A 40 -7.99 4.89 3.44
CA LEU A 40 -7.96 4.67 4.89
C LEU A 40 -7.33 5.86 5.61
N SER A 41 -8.07 6.42 6.57
CA SER A 41 -7.61 7.54 7.42
C SER A 41 -8.24 7.47 8.81
N GLU A 42 -7.81 8.35 9.72
CA GLU A 42 -8.37 8.47 11.07
C GLU A 42 -9.87 8.81 11.10
N TYR A 43 -10.43 9.30 10.00
CA TYR A 43 -11.85 9.63 9.88
C TYR A 43 -12.70 8.42 9.49
N ASN A 44 -12.09 7.40 8.90
CA ASN A 44 -12.72 6.14 8.46
C ASN A 44 -12.48 5.00 9.46
N ILE A 45 -12.20 5.36 10.73
CA ILE A 45 -12.00 4.43 11.83
C ILE A 45 -12.86 4.87 13.01
N LEU A 46 -13.66 3.96 13.55
CA LEU A 46 -14.41 4.16 14.78
C LEU A 46 -13.71 3.49 15.95
N VAL A 47 -13.88 4.01 17.16
CA VAL A 47 -13.34 3.41 18.38
C VAL A 47 -14.48 3.02 19.30
N ASP A 48 -14.53 1.75 19.71
CA ASP A 48 -15.47 1.26 20.71
C ASP A 48 -14.76 0.69 21.95
N ALA A 49 -15.50 -0.04 22.79
CA ALA A 49 -14.96 -0.64 24.01
C ALA A 49 -13.93 -1.77 23.76
N HIS A 50 -13.84 -2.28 22.54
CA HIS A 50 -12.96 -3.38 22.13
C HIS A 50 -11.76 -2.89 21.32
N GLY A 51 -11.81 -1.68 20.77
CA GLY A 51 -10.69 -1.06 20.07
C GLY A 51 -11.09 -0.28 18.82
N PRO A 52 -10.12 0.09 17.97
CA PRO A 52 -10.41 0.72 16.69
C PRO A 52 -10.98 -0.29 15.69
N VAL A 53 -11.90 0.15 14.84
CA VAL A 53 -12.54 -0.65 13.77
C VAL A 53 -12.55 0.17 12.48
N ILE A 54 -12.01 -0.42 11.41
CA ILE A 54 -12.04 0.17 10.06
C ILE A 54 -13.48 0.14 9.53
N ILE A 55 -13.94 1.26 8.97
CA ILE A 55 -15.28 1.42 8.39
C ILE A 55 -15.17 2.03 6.98
N ASP A 56 -16.31 2.18 6.31
CA ASP A 56 -16.45 2.90 5.04
C ASP A 56 -15.64 2.31 3.86
N LEU A 57 -16.20 1.28 3.22
CA LEU A 57 -15.58 0.56 2.10
C LEU A 57 -16.09 0.90 0.67
N PRO A 58 -16.73 2.06 0.37
CA PRO A 58 -17.22 2.32 -0.99
C PRO A 58 -16.09 2.51 -2.01
N GLN A 59 -14.88 2.86 -1.56
CA GLN A 59 -13.67 2.99 -2.38
C GLN A 59 -12.80 1.73 -2.36
N ALA A 60 -13.26 0.65 -1.71
CA ALA A 60 -12.47 -0.56 -1.59
C ALA A 60 -12.28 -1.23 -2.95
N VAL A 61 -11.06 -1.72 -3.19
CA VAL A 61 -10.66 -2.32 -4.47
C VAL A 61 -10.18 -3.77 -4.29
N ASP A 62 -10.31 -4.55 -5.35
CA ASP A 62 -9.81 -5.92 -5.40
C ASP A 62 -8.28 -5.93 -5.47
N ALA A 63 -7.65 -6.64 -4.53
CA ALA A 63 -6.20 -6.68 -4.37
C ALA A 63 -5.47 -7.40 -5.51
N ALA A 64 -6.13 -8.33 -6.21
CA ALA A 64 -5.53 -9.10 -7.30
C ALA A 64 -5.86 -8.54 -8.69
N GLY A 65 -7.00 -7.85 -8.82
CA GLY A 65 -7.56 -7.35 -10.06
C GLY A 65 -7.30 -5.88 -10.34
N ASN A 66 -6.73 -5.13 -9.38
CA ASN A 66 -6.42 -3.72 -9.55
C ASN A 66 -4.90 -3.46 -9.50
N ASN A 67 -4.33 -2.96 -10.60
CA ASN A 67 -2.91 -2.61 -10.68
C ASN A 67 -2.49 -1.48 -9.71
N GLN A 68 -3.45 -0.74 -9.15
CA GLN A 68 -3.21 0.28 -8.13
C GLN A 68 -3.37 -0.23 -6.69
N ALA A 69 -3.73 -1.50 -6.48
CA ALA A 69 -3.98 -2.05 -5.15
C ALA A 69 -2.75 -1.94 -4.22
N GLY A 70 -1.55 -2.25 -4.71
CA GLY A 70 -0.31 -2.14 -3.94
C GLY A 70 -0.03 -0.71 -3.47
N PRO A 71 0.10 0.27 -4.39
CA PRO A 71 0.26 1.67 -4.02
C PRO A 71 -0.86 2.21 -3.11
N MET A 72 -2.11 1.78 -3.32
CA MET A 72 -3.24 2.17 -2.46
C MET A 72 -3.09 1.60 -1.04
N LEU A 73 -2.73 0.33 -0.89
CA LEU A 73 -2.48 -0.28 0.42
C LEU A 73 -1.31 0.41 1.14
N GLU A 74 -0.22 0.67 0.42
CA GLU A 74 0.92 1.39 0.98
C GLU A 74 0.47 2.75 1.51
N HIS A 75 -0.31 3.50 0.72
CA HIS A 75 -0.83 4.79 1.13
C HIS A 75 -1.77 4.71 2.35
N ASP A 76 -2.69 3.75 2.36
CA ASP A 76 -3.62 3.50 3.48
C ASP A 76 -2.83 3.26 4.79
N VAL A 77 -1.86 2.36 4.74
CA VAL A 77 -1.06 1.97 5.91
C VAL A 77 -0.12 3.08 6.36
N ASP A 78 0.49 3.81 5.41
CA ASP A 78 1.39 4.92 5.72
C ASP A 78 0.61 6.09 6.33
N THR A 79 -0.62 6.34 5.88
CA THR A 79 -1.50 7.37 6.45
C THR A 79 -1.83 7.06 7.91
N VAL A 80 -2.23 5.82 8.20
CA VAL A 80 -2.50 5.38 9.58
C VAL A 80 -1.23 5.43 10.43
N SER A 81 -0.10 4.94 9.92
CA SER A 81 1.17 4.93 10.65
C SER A 81 1.69 6.34 10.93
N ALA A 82 1.55 7.28 9.99
CA ALA A 82 1.89 8.67 10.17
C ALA A 82 0.98 9.38 11.19
N TYR A 83 -0.32 9.06 11.20
CA TYR A 83 -1.24 9.58 12.20
C TYR A 83 -0.81 9.17 13.62
N PHE A 84 -0.59 7.88 13.86
CA PHE A 84 -0.12 7.41 15.17
C PHE A 84 1.30 7.85 15.50
N GLY A 85 2.14 8.10 14.48
CA GLY A 85 3.49 8.65 14.63
C GLY A 85 3.55 9.99 15.36
N ARG A 86 2.44 10.74 15.39
CA ARG A 86 2.30 11.98 16.18
C ARG A 86 2.32 11.72 17.70
N PHE A 87 1.94 10.52 18.12
CA PHE A 87 1.84 10.11 19.53
C PHE A 87 2.89 9.06 19.92
N ALA A 88 3.35 8.26 18.95
CA ALA A 88 4.38 7.23 19.09
C ALA A 88 5.40 7.36 17.95
N PRO A 89 6.46 8.18 18.10
CA PRO A 89 7.41 8.53 17.03
C PRO A 89 8.07 7.33 16.33
N GLN A 90 8.23 6.21 17.03
CA GLN A 90 8.74 4.95 16.50
C GLN A 90 7.93 4.40 15.31
N LEU A 91 6.66 4.78 15.17
CA LEU A 91 5.81 4.36 14.04
C LEU A 91 6.05 5.20 12.77
N ALA A 92 6.57 6.43 12.89
CA ALA A 92 6.70 7.35 11.75
C ALA A 92 7.74 6.91 10.71
N GLY A 93 8.69 6.04 11.08
CA GLY A 93 9.71 5.50 10.18
C GLY A 93 9.45 4.06 9.72
N ALA A 94 8.36 3.45 10.17
CA ALA A 94 8.04 2.06 9.85
C ALA A 94 7.46 1.94 8.43
N GLN A 95 7.75 0.83 7.76
CA GLN A 95 7.36 0.54 6.38
C GLN A 95 6.34 -0.60 6.31
N TYR A 96 5.33 -0.56 7.19
CA TYR A 96 4.32 -1.61 7.28
C TYR A 96 3.59 -1.85 5.96
N GLY A 97 3.23 -0.79 5.21
CA GLY A 97 2.48 -0.93 3.96
C GLY A 97 3.24 -1.76 2.93
N LYS A 98 4.50 -1.41 2.72
CA LYS A 98 5.41 -2.15 1.82
C LYS A 98 5.71 -3.56 2.32
N GLU A 99 5.79 -3.78 3.63
CA GLU A 99 6.06 -5.10 4.21
C GLU A 99 4.86 -6.02 3.96
N ILE A 100 3.65 -5.54 4.25
CA ILE A 100 2.40 -6.27 4.02
C ILE A 100 2.24 -6.58 2.53
N TRP A 101 2.41 -5.59 1.65
CA TRP A 101 2.30 -5.82 0.20
C TRP A 101 3.33 -6.81 -0.31
N GLY A 102 4.60 -6.65 0.08
CA GLY A 102 5.67 -7.56 -0.35
C GLY A 102 5.48 -8.99 0.14
N LEU A 103 4.88 -9.20 1.32
CA LEU A 103 4.50 -10.53 1.80
C LEU A 103 3.31 -11.10 1.02
N TYR A 104 2.32 -10.26 0.68
CA TYR A 104 1.16 -10.64 -0.11
C TYR A 104 1.56 -11.09 -1.53
N GLU A 105 2.38 -10.29 -2.24
CA GLU A 105 2.85 -10.62 -3.58
C GLU A 105 3.64 -11.94 -3.64
N LYS A 106 4.38 -12.25 -2.57
CA LYS A 106 5.14 -13.50 -2.45
C LYS A 106 4.27 -14.70 -2.05
N GLY A 107 2.98 -14.50 -1.77
CA GLY A 107 2.07 -15.53 -1.26
C GLY A 107 2.43 -16.01 0.15
N LEU A 108 3.13 -15.17 0.92
CA LEU A 108 3.62 -15.48 2.27
C LEU A 108 2.75 -14.86 3.37
N LEU A 109 1.90 -13.89 3.02
CA LEU A 109 1.04 -13.21 3.99
C LEU A 109 -0.10 -14.13 4.45
N LYS A 110 -0.20 -14.29 5.76
CA LYS A 110 -1.26 -14.98 6.50
C LYS A 110 -1.89 -14.04 7.54
N PRO A 111 -3.13 -14.28 7.98
CA PRO A 111 -3.81 -13.48 9.01
C PRO A 111 -3.02 -13.24 10.30
N ASP A 112 -2.16 -14.19 10.68
CA ASP A 112 -1.34 -14.19 11.89
C ASP A 112 0.13 -13.84 11.64
N THR A 113 0.47 -13.36 10.44
CA THR A 113 1.86 -13.03 10.09
C THR A 113 2.35 -11.90 10.99
N PRO A 114 3.44 -12.11 11.75
CA PRO A 114 4.02 -11.04 12.55
C PRO A 114 4.62 -10.00 11.61
N LEU A 115 4.26 -8.74 11.82
CA LEU A 115 4.84 -7.60 11.10
C LEU A 115 5.94 -6.98 11.94
N THR A 116 7.00 -6.54 11.27
CA THR A 116 8.16 -5.90 11.90
C THR A 116 8.16 -4.39 11.69
N GLY A 117 7.42 -3.89 10.70
CA GLY A 117 7.50 -2.51 10.24
C GLY A 117 8.79 -2.21 9.50
N HIS A 118 9.56 -3.22 9.10
CA HIS A 118 10.87 -3.06 8.48
C HIS A 118 11.00 -3.93 7.23
N ILE A 119 11.66 -3.39 6.22
CA ILE A 119 11.98 -4.10 5.00
C ILE A 119 13.48 -4.07 4.82
N GLU A 120 14.07 -5.23 4.53
CA GLU A 120 15.42 -5.28 4.00
C GLU A 120 15.42 -4.54 2.66
N GLN A 121 16.02 -3.35 2.64
CA GLN A 121 16.23 -2.63 1.40
C GLN A 121 17.13 -3.48 0.50
N ASP A 122 16.58 -3.98 -0.60
CA ASP A 122 17.37 -4.60 -1.64
C ASP A 122 18.23 -3.50 -2.28
N MET A 123 19.47 -3.37 -1.83
CA MET A 123 20.44 -2.37 -2.30
C MET A 123 20.95 -2.66 -3.72
N ARG A 124 20.35 -3.63 -4.44
CA ARG A 124 20.62 -3.84 -5.87
C ARG A 124 20.15 -2.63 -6.66
N GLN A 125 21.10 -1.88 -7.23
CA GLN A 125 20.81 -0.81 -8.17
C GLN A 125 19.93 -1.34 -9.31
N ALA A 126 18.82 -0.65 -9.59
CA ALA A 126 18.06 -0.89 -10.79
C ALA A 126 18.96 -0.65 -12.02
N ASP A 127 19.00 -1.60 -12.95
CA ASP A 127 19.77 -1.47 -14.18
C ASP A 127 19.06 -0.51 -15.15
N VAL A 128 19.30 0.78 -14.95
CA VAL A 128 18.77 1.85 -15.81
C VAL A 128 19.28 1.67 -17.25
N GLY A 129 20.45 1.04 -17.44
CA GLY A 129 21.01 0.75 -18.76
C GLY A 129 20.13 -0.22 -19.56
N ALA A 130 19.68 -1.31 -18.94
CA ALA A 130 18.76 -2.27 -19.56
C ALA A 130 17.43 -1.61 -19.98
N VAL A 131 16.88 -0.73 -19.14
CA VAL A 131 15.64 0.01 -19.45
C VAL A 131 15.85 0.94 -20.64
N MET A 132 16.94 1.72 -20.67
CA MET A 132 17.24 2.62 -21.77
C MET A 132 17.47 1.87 -23.10
N GLN A 133 18.09 0.68 -23.04
CA GLN A 133 18.27 -0.17 -24.23
C GLN A 133 16.94 -0.68 -24.77
N ALA A 134 16.01 -1.08 -23.90
CA ALA A 134 14.67 -1.52 -24.32
C ALA A 134 13.89 -0.39 -25.02
N ILE A 135 13.96 0.84 -24.51
CA ILE A 135 13.33 2.01 -25.12
C ILE A 135 13.92 2.27 -26.52
N GLN A 136 15.25 2.31 -26.63
CA GLN A 136 15.93 2.55 -27.91
C GLN A 136 15.61 1.48 -28.96
N LEU A 137 15.44 0.22 -28.53
CA LEU A 137 15.05 -0.86 -29.42
C LEU A 137 13.62 -0.66 -29.93
N ALA A 138 12.68 -0.34 -29.04
CA ALA A 138 11.29 -0.06 -29.40
C ALA A 138 11.18 1.14 -30.35
N GLU A 139 11.96 2.20 -30.13
CA GLU A 139 12.02 3.37 -31.02
C GLU A 139 12.54 3.01 -32.41
N LYS A 140 13.57 2.15 -32.49
CA LYS A 140 14.10 1.65 -33.77
C LYS A 140 13.07 0.81 -34.53
N GLU A 141 12.41 -0.12 -33.84
CA GLU A 141 11.38 -0.97 -34.43
C GLU A 141 10.22 -0.14 -35.00
N GLU A 142 9.77 0.87 -34.26
CA GLU A 142 8.71 1.78 -34.71
C GLU A 142 9.16 2.63 -35.90
N ALA A 143 10.40 3.14 -35.90
CA ALA A 143 10.95 3.89 -37.03
C ALA A 143 11.05 3.03 -38.30
N GLU A 144 11.45 1.76 -38.17
CA GLU A 144 11.46 0.82 -39.30
C GLU A 144 10.05 0.51 -39.80
N ARG A 145 9.09 0.34 -38.89
CA ARG A 145 7.68 0.13 -39.23
C ARG A 145 7.13 1.31 -40.03
N GLN A 146 7.36 2.54 -39.57
CA GLN A 146 6.93 3.75 -40.27
C GLN A 146 7.58 3.89 -41.64
N ARG A 147 8.87 3.55 -41.78
CA ARG A 147 9.54 3.52 -43.09
C ARG A 147 8.92 2.51 -44.04
N ARG A 148 8.60 1.30 -43.58
CA ARG A 148 7.92 0.28 -44.41
C ARG A 148 6.55 0.75 -44.87
N ILE A 149 5.77 1.37 -43.97
CA ILE A 149 4.46 1.94 -44.30
C ILE A 149 4.62 3.07 -45.32
N ALA A 150 5.56 3.99 -45.12
CA ALA A 150 5.80 5.11 -46.04
C ALA A 150 6.24 4.63 -47.44
N LEU A 151 7.10 3.59 -47.50
CA LEU A 151 7.53 3.01 -48.78
C LEU A 151 6.38 2.28 -49.50
N ALA A 152 5.49 1.63 -48.76
CA ALA A 152 4.31 0.95 -49.32
C ALA A 152 3.17 1.92 -49.71
N SER A 153 3.22 3.16 -49.23
CA SER A 153 2.22 4.21 -49.51
C SER A 153 2.67 5.22 -50.56
N ALA A 154 3.88 5.06 -51.11
CA ALA A 154 4.40 5.92 -52.16
C ALA A 154 3.73 5.55 -53.51
N PRO A 155 3.21 6.54 -54.28
CA PRO A 155 2.45 6.33 -55.51
C PRO A 155 3.31 5.84 -56.69
#